data_AF-M0B9E5-F1
#
_entry.id   AF-M0B9E5-F1
#
_cell.length_a   1.000
_cell.length_b   1.000
_cell.length_c   1.000
_cell.angle_alpha   90.00
_cell.angle_beta   90.00
_cell.angle_gamma   90.00
#
_symmetry.space_group_name_H-M   'P 1'
#
loop_
_entity.id
_entity.type
_entity.pdbx_description
1 polymer ?
#
loop_
_entity_poly.entity_id
_entity_poly.type
_entity_poly.pdbx_seq_one_letter_code
_entity_poly.pdbx_strand_id
1 'polypeptide(L)'
;MFEEQISKNNRVSQDRIISQFEDEAAGILNWALDGLDRLRAQDRFTDSRSPSETHQLWTRFGDVVSEFIDVAIEDQPGSTEFTDDLHSHYEEFCSKTRREVARSQYQLTAELKERGVAEYTKEWDSRKGNSSSCFTGIVLRDLDSEEVVQDLDI
;
A
#
# COMPACT_ATOMS: atom_id res chain seq x y z
N MET A 1 15.66 -8.40 -11.21
CA MET A 1 16.98 -8.97 -11.53
C MET A 1 18.01 -8.03 -10.94
N PHE A 2 18.54 -8.32 -9.75
CA PHE A 2 19.57 -7.47 -9.15
C PHE A 2 20.87 -7.64 -9.94
N GLU A 3 21.53 -6.53 -10.25
CA GLU A 3 22.81 -6.55 -10.96
C GLU A 3 23.84 -7.37 -10.17
N GLU A 4 24.52 -8.29 -10.86
CA GLU A 4 25.56 -9.12 -10.27
C GLU A 4 26.62 -8.26 -9.59
N GLN A 5 26.89 -8.58 -8.32
CA GLN A 5 27.90 -7.90 -7.54
C GLN A 5 29.26 -7.97 -8.25
N ILE A 6 29.91 -6.82 -8.48
CA ILE A 6 31.21 -6.76 -9.16
C ILE A 6 32.23 -7.63 -8.40
N SER A 7 32.74 -8.65 -9.11
CA SER A 7 33.78 -9.55 -8.62
C SER A 7 35.01 -8.78 -8.15
N LYS A 8 35.66 -9.25 -7.08
CA LYS A 8 36.80 -8.58 -6.43
C LYS A 8 37.93 -8.21 -7.41
N ASN A 9 38.15 -9.04 -8.43
CA ASN A 9 39.20 -8.83 -9.44
C ASN A 9 38.88 -7.73 -10.46
N ASN A 10 37.62 -7.30 -10.55
CA ASN A 10 37.14 -6.28 -11.49
C ASN A 10 36.81 -4.95 -10.80
N ARG A 11 37.10 -4.83 -9.50
CA ARG A 11 36.91 -3.59 -8.74
C ARG A 11 38.07 -2.64 -9.01
N VAL A 12 37.74 -1.36 -9.20
CA VAL A 12 38.74 -0.30 -9.29
C VAL A 12 39.33 -0.06 -7.90
N SER A 13 40.64 0.24 -7.82
CA SER A 13 41.28 0.56 -6.55
C SER A 13 40.74 1.87 -5.96
N GLN A 14 40.63 1.91 -4.63
CA GLN A 14 40.13 3.07 -3.89
C GLN A 14 40.95 4.34 -4.21
N ASP A 15 42.27 4.22 -4.29
CA ASP A 15 43.18 5.35 -4.55
C ASP A 15 42.93 6.00 -5.91
N ARG A 16 42.58 5.19 -6.93
CA ARG A 16 42.22 5.70 -8.26
C ARG A 16 40.90 6.45 -8.23
N ILE A 17 39.92 5.96 -7.47
CA ILE A 17 38.62 6.62 -7.31
C ILE A 17 38.80 7.97 -6.61
N ILE A 18 39.57 8.00 -5.52
CA ILE A 18 39.85 9.22 -4.76
C ILE A 18 40.53 10.27 -5.66
N SER A 19 41.56 9.88 -6.41
CA SER A 19 42.23 10.80 -7.35
C SER A 19 41.27 11.36 -8.41
N GLN A 20 40.33 10.57 -8.92
CA GLN A 20 39.33 11.06 -9.87
C GLN A 20 38.38 12.08 -9.23
N PHE A 21 37.96 11.86 -7.98
CA PHE A 21 37.14 12.82 -7.24
C PHE A 21 37.87 14.15 -7.00
N GLU A 22 39.18 14.12 -6.76
CA GLU A 22 40.00 15.33 -6.61
C GLU A 22 40.04 16.14 -7.92
N ASP A 23 40.20 15.47 -9.07
CA ASP A 23 40.17 16.10 -10.39
C ASP A 23 38.79 16.71 -10.72
N GLU A 24 37.72 16.10 -10.24
CA GLU A 24 36.33 16.55 -10.45
C GLU A 24 35.83 17.55 -9.38
N ALA A 25 36.64 17.88 -8.38
CA ALA A 25 36.22 18.69 -7.23
C ALA A 25 35.63 20.05 -7.63
N ALA A 26 36.22 20.71 -8.63
CA ALA A 26 35.71 21.97 -9.16
C ALA A 26 34.33 21.80 -9.84
N GLY A 27 34.10 20.69 -10.54
CA GLY A 27 32.82 20.37 -11.16
C GLY A 27 31.73 20.12 -10.12
N ILE A 28 32.05 19.34 -9.08
CA ILE A 28 31.15 19.09 -7.94
C ILE A 28 30.77 20.39 -7.24
N LEU A 29 31.75 21.28 -7.02
CA LEU A 29 31.50 22.57 -6.40
C LEU A 29 30.58 23.45 -7.26
N ASN A 30 30.80 23.52 -8.57
CA ASN A 30 29.93 24.28 -9.47
C ASN A 30 28.50 23.73 -9.45
N TRP A 31 28.35 22.40 -9.47
CA TRP A 31 27.03 21.78 -9.37
C TRP A 31 26.33 22.07 -8.04
N ALA A 32 27.08 22.13 -6.94
CA ALA A 32 26.57 22.52 -5.63
C ALA A 32 26.15 24.00 -5.59
N LEU A 33 26.88 24.89 -6.26
CA LEU A 33 26.52 26.30 -6.40
C LEU A 33 25.23 26.48 -7.22
N ASP A 34 25.09 25.78 -8.34
CA ASP A 34 23.85 25.75 -9.11
C ASP A 34 22.67 25.22 -8.27
N GLY A 35 22.95 24.22 -7.41
CA GLY A 35 22.02 23.72 -6.40
C GLY A 35 21.59 24.77 -5.40
N LEU A 36 22.53 25.56 -4.89
CA LEU A 36 22.28 26.65 -3.95
C LEU A 36 21.45 27.77 -4.57
N ASP A 37 21.75 28.15 -5.81
CA ASP A 37 20.98 29.19 -6.52
C ASP A 37 19.54 28.72 -6.76
N ARG A 38 19.35 27.46 -7.15
CA ARG A 38 18.01 26.85 -7.26
C ARG A 38 17.28 26.84 -5.91
N LEU A 39 17.96 26.46 -4.82
CA LEU A 39 17.41 26.44 -3.47
C LEU A 39 16.97 27.84 -3.01
N ARG A 40 17.81 28.86 -3.24
CA ARG A 40 17.48 30.26 -2.94
C ARG A 40 16.31 30.78 -3.76
N ALA A 41 16.21 30.40 -5.04
CA ALA A 41 15.12 30.83 -5.91
C ALA A 41 13.78 30.20 -5.53
N GLN A 42 13.77 28.93 -5.11
CA GLN A 42 12.55 28.18 -4.81
C GLN A 42 12.16 28.19 -3.31
N ASP A 43 13.05 28.66 -2.44
CA ASP A 43 12.93 28.73 -0.97
C ASP A 43 12.58 27.38 -0.30
N ARG A 44 12.88 26.26 -0.98
CA ARG A 44 12.67 24.89 -0.51
C ARG A 44 13.60 23.91 -1.23
N PHE A 45 13.73 22.68 -0.74
CA PHE A 45 14.43 21.65 -1.53
C PHE A 45 13.54 21.16 -2.67
N THR A 46 14.16 20.77 -3.79
CA THR A 46 13.44 20.16 -4.92
C THR A 46 12.93 18.78 -4.47
N ASP A 47 11.66 18.48 -4.75
CA ASP A 47 10.95 17.25 -4.32
C ASP A 47 10.82 17.08 -2.79
N SER A 48 10.86 18.18 -2.02
CA SER A 48 10.43 18.14 -0.62
C SER A 48 8.91 17.95 -0.56
N ARG A 49 8.45 16.71 -0.56
CA ARG A 49 7.06 16.36 -0.21
C ARG A 49 6.84 16.73 1.24
N SER A 50 5.68 17.29 1.54
CA SER A 50 5.28 17.51 2.93
C SER A 50 5.22 16.17 3.68
N PRO A 51 5.42 16.16 5.01
CA PRO A 51 5.22 14.96 5.82
C PRO A 51 3.83 14.33 5.63
N SER A 52 2.80 15.15 5.39
CA SER A 52 1.43 14.70 5.12
C SER A 52 1.27 14.04 3.76
N GLU A 53 1.87 14.59 2.69
CA GLU A 53 1.86 13.96 1.36
C GLU A 53 2.67 12.66 1.36
N THR A 54 3.78 12.63 2.10
CA THR A 54 4.56 11.41 2.30
C THR A 54 3.72 10.36 3.03
N HIS A 55 3.08 10.72 4.14
CA HIS A 55 2.19 9.82 4.89
C HIS A 55 1.04 9.31 4.03
N GLN A 56 0.34 10.18 3.29
CA GLN A 56 -0.74 9.76 2.38
C GLN A 56 -0.24 8.80 1.29
N LEU A 57 0.94 9.05 0.73
CA LEU A 57 1.55 8.15 -0.26
C LEU A 57 1.86 6.77 0.36
N TRP A 58 2.43 6.75 1.57
CA TRP A 58 2.71 5.50 2.29
C TRP A 58 1.43 4.76 2.71
N THR A 59 0.38 5.46 3.11
CA THR A 59 -0.93 4.86 3.42
C THR A 59 -1.59 4.30 2.16
N ARG A 60 -1.55 5.05 1.04
CA ARG A 60 -2.19 4.67 -0.23
C ARG A 60 -1.51 3.48 -0.92
N PHE A 61 -0.18 3.36 -0.81
CA PHE A 61 0.55 2.19 -1.32
C PHE A 61 0.66 1.04 -0.30
N GLY A 62 0.31 1.28 0.97
CA GLY A 62 0.68 0.40 2.08
C GLY A 62 -0.43 -0.50 2.61
N ASP A 63 -1.70 -0.26 2.27
CA ASP A 63 -2.80 -0.96 2.94
C ASP A 63 -3.87 -1.52 2.00
N VAL A 64 -3.65 -2.76 1.59
CA VAL A 64 -4.60 -3.59 0.82
C VAL A 64 -5.96 -3.71 1.51
N VAL A 65 -6.00 -3.60 2.84
CA VAL A 65 -7.25 -3.68 3.61
C VAL A 65 -8.08 -2.40 3.44
N SER A 66 -7.45 -1.22 3.42
CA SER A 66 -8.16 0.04 3.11
C SER A 66 -8.79 -0.01 1.73
N GLU A 67 -8.03 -0.45 0.74
CA GLU A 67 -8.50 -0.55 -0.65
C GLU A 67 -9.65 -1.56 -0.78
N PHE A 68 -9.54 -2.70 -0.09
CA PHE A 68 -10.63 -3.67 -0.01
C PHE A 68 -11.89 -3.07 0.62
N ILE A 69 -11.77 -2.33 1.72
CA ILE A 69 -12.92 -1.68 2.38
C ILE A 69 -13.57 -0.69 1.41
N ASP A 70 -12.79 0.14 0.72
CA ASP A 70 -13.32 1.19 -0.15
C ASP A 70 -13.98 0.62 -1.43
N VAL A 71 -13.42 -0.46 -1.98
CA VAL A 71 -13.82 -1.01 -3.27
C VAL A 71 -14.88 -2.11 -3.12
N ALA A 72 -14.71 -3.00 -2.15
CA ALA A 72 -15.46 -4.25 -2.06
C ALA A 72 -16.56 -4.23 -0.98
N ILE A 73 -16.57 -3.26 -0.07
CA ILE A 73 -17.58 -3.14 0.99
C ILE A 73 -18.49 -1.95 0.71
N GLU A 74 -19.80 -2.17 0.79
CA GLU A 74 -20.80 -1.12 0.65
C GLU A 74 -21.75 -1.08 1.85
N ASP A 75 -22.09 0.13 2.30
CA ASP A 75 -23.04 0.34 3.38
C ASP A 75 -24.46 -0.03 2.93
N GLN A 76 -25.01 -1.09 3.51
CA GLN A 76 -26.38 -1.52 3.27
C GLN A 76 -27.07 -1.82 4.61
N PRO A 77 -27.89 -0.90 5.13
CA PRO A 77 -28.60 -1.13 6.39
C PRO A 77 -29.47 -2.39 6.33
N GLY A 78 -29.29 -3.28 7.31
CA GLY A 78 -30.07 -4.51 7.45
C GLY A 78 -29.56 -5.72 6.66
N SER A 79 -28.43 -5.61 5.95
CA SER A 79 -27.69 -6.77 5.47
C SER A 79 -26.77 -7.33 6.55
N THR A 80 -26.42 -8.61 6.41
CA THR A 80 -25.50 -9.32 7.30
C THR A 80 -24.51 -10.10 6.45
N GLU A 81 -23.22 -9.89 6.69
CA GLU A 81 -22.14 -10.61 6.02
C GLU A 81 -21.31 -11.38 7.05
N PHE A 82 -21.15 -12.68 6.84
CA PHE A 82 -20.39 -13.52 7.77
C PHE A 82 -18.90 -13.32 7.59
N THR A 83 -18.15 -13.42 8.70
CA THR A 83 -16.71 -13.19 8.72
C THR A 83 -15.93 -14.16 7.82
N ASP A 84 -16.46 -15.36 7.56
CA ASP A 84 -15.85 -16.31 6.64
C ASP A 84 -15.99 -15.87 5.19
N ASP A 85 -17.20 -15.45 4.78
CA ASP A 85 -17.47 -14.99 3.41
C ASP A 85 -16.67 -13.72 3.11
N LEU A 86 -16.61 -12.80 4.07
CA LEU A 86 -15.83 -11.56 3.96
C LEU A 86 -14.34 -11.84 3.75
N HIS A 87 -13.78 -12.84 4.44
CA HIS A 87 -12.38 -13.21 4.25
C HIS A 87 -12.13 -13.88 2.91
N SER A 88 -13.02 -14.79 2.47
CA SER A 88 -12.92 -15.40 1.14
C SER A 88 -12.98 -14.33 0.04
N HIS A 89 -13.84 -13.33 0.21
CA HIS A 89 -13.94 -12.21 -0.73
C HIS A 89 -12.69 -11.30 -0.71
N TYR A 90 -12.07 -11.10 0.46
CA TYR A 90 -10.78 -10.41 0.57
C TYR A 90 -9.64 -11.17 -0.11
N GLU A 91 -9.59 -12.49 0.01
CA GLU A 91 -8.60 -13.33 -0.69
C GLU A 91 -8.77 -13.23 -2.21
N GLU A 92 -10.02 -13.24 -2.69
CA GLU A 92 -10.34 -13.03 -4.10
C GLU A 92 -9.90 -11.65 -4.58
N PHE A 93 -10.17 -10.60 -3.82
CA PHE A 93 -9.72 -9.24 -4.09
C PHE A 93 -8.19 -9.15 -4.21
N CYS A 94 -7.46 -9.75 -3.27
CA CYS A 94 -6.00 -9.79 -3.32
C CYS A 94 -5.49 -10.52 -4.57
N SER A 95 -6.12 -11.65 -4.92
CA SER A 95 -5.78 -12.42 -6.13
C SER A 95 -5.99 -11.61 -7.41
N LYS A 96 -7.14 -10.93 -7.54
CA LYS A 96 -7.49 -10.10 -8.71
C LYS A 96 -6.57 -8.89 -8.86
N THR A 97 -6.23 -8.23 -7.75
CA THR A 97 -5.30 -7.09 -7.73
C THR A 97 -3.82 -7.49 -7.79
N ARG A 98 -3.52 -8.80 -7.90
CA ARG A 98 -2.15 -9.37 -7.88
C ARG A 98 -1.35 -8.95 -6.64
N ARG A 99 -2.03 -8.79 -5.51
CA ARG A 99 -1.41 -8.47 -4.22
C ARG A 99 -1.33 -9.71 -3.35
N GLU A 100 -0.33 -9.74 -2.48
CA GLU A 100 -0.23 -10.80 -1.48
C GLU A 100 -1.32 -10.62 -0.42
N VAL A 101 -1.90 -11.74 0.05
CA VAL A 101 -2.87 -11.73 1.15
C VAL A 101 -2.17 -11.25 2.42
N ALA A 102 -2.36 -9.98 2.75
CA ALA A 102 -1.60 -9.32 3.81
C ALA A 102 -2.07 -9.68 5.24
N ARG A 103 -3.26 -10.26 5.39
CA ARG A 103 -3.94 -10.48 6.69
C ARG A 103 -4.67 -11.81 6.68
N SER A 104 -4.61 -12.53 7.81
CA SER A 104 -5.50 -13.66 8.09
C SER A 104 -6.90 -13.18 8.49
N GLN A 105 -7.89 -14.06 8.45
CA GLN A 105 -9.28 -13.80 8.85
C GLN A 105 -9.39 -13.11 10.22
N TYR A 106 -8.63 -13.59 11.22
CA TYR A 106 -8.61 -12.99 12.54
C TYR A 106 -8.12 -11.54 12.52
N GLN A 107 -7.04 -11.28 11.79
CA GLN A 107 -6.44 -9.94 11.68
C GLN A 107 -7.37 -8.99 10.92
N LEU A 108 -7.94 -9.44 9.80
CA LEU A 108 -8.91 -8.66 9.01
C LEU A 108 -10.13 -8.28 9.86
N THR A 109 -10.67 -9.23 10.62
CA THR A 109 -11.83 -8.99 11.50
C THR A 109 -11.50 -8.00 12.62
N ALA A 110 -10.31 -8.11 13.22
CA ALA A 110 -9.87 -7.18 14.25
C ALA A 110 -9.71 -5.76 13.70
N GLU A 111 -9.13 -5.65 12.50
CA GLU A 111 -8.89 -4.39 11.81
C GLU A 111 -10.20 -3.70 11.39
N LEU A 112 -11.19 -4.44 10.88
CA LEU A 112 -12.52 -3.89 10.56
C LEU A 112 -13.26 -3.36 11.79
N LYS A 113 -13.12 -4.04 12.94
CA LYS A 113 -13.68 -3.58 14.22
C LYS A 113 -13.01 -2.30 14.70
N GLU A 114 -11.68 -2.25 14.63
CA GLU A 114 -10.91 -1.09 15.06
C GLU A 114 -11.23 0.15 14.21
N ARG A 115 -11.43 -0.06 12.90
CA ARG A 115 -11.81 0.99 11.95
C ARG A 115 -13.29 1.38 12.03
N GLY A 116 -14.12 0.60 12.71
CA GLY A 116 -15.54 0.88 12.88
C GLY A 116 -16.33 0.82 11.56
N VAL A 117 -15.91 -0.03 10.61
CA VAL A 117 -16.54 -0.15 9.28
C VAL A 117 -17.99 -0.61 9.40
N ALA A 118 -18.27 -1.53 10.33
CA ALA A 118 -19.59 -2.11 10.52
C ALA A 118 -19.79 -2.60 11.95
N GLU A 119 -21.04 -2.86 12.33
CA GLU A 119 -21.35 -3.44 13.65
C GLU A 119 -21.03 -4.93 13.65
N TYR A 120 -20.22 -5.38 14.61
CA TYR A 120 -19.86 -6.78 14.76
C TYR A 120 -20.80 -7.51 15.70
N THR A 121 -21.38 -8.61 15.25
CA THR A 121 -22.31 -9.43 16.04
C THR A 121 -22.15 -10.93 15.75
N LYS A 122 -23.00 -11.75 16.36
CA LYS A 122 -23.12 -13.18 16.09
C LYS A 122 -24.56 -13.50 15.71
N GLU A 123 -24.74 -14.08 14.54
CA GLU A 123 -26.04 -14.54 14.05
C GLU A 123 -26.00 -16.02 13.73
N TRP A 124 -27.19 -16.63 13.65
CA TRP A 124 -27.33 -18.04 13.29
C TRP A 124 -27.00 -18.23 11.81
N ASP A 125 -25.93 -18.96 11.51
CA ASP A 125 -25.59 -19.36 10.16
C ASP A 125 -26.28 -20.68 9.83
N SER A 126 -27.32 -20.61 8.99
CA SER A 126 -28.07 -21.80 8.54
C SER A 126 -27.23 -22.78 7.73
N ARG A 127 -26.13 -22.35 7.10
CA ARG A 127 -25.24 -23.20 6.29
C ARG A 127 -24.37 -24.09 7.18
N LYS A 128 -23.96 -23.56 8.34
CA LYS A 128 -23.14 -24.27 9.34
C LYS A 128 -23.95 -24.91 10.45
N GLY A 129 -25.21 -24.50 10.61
CA GLY A 129 -26.08 -24.97 11.69
C GLY A 129 -25.61 -24.52 13.07
N ASN A 130 -24.93 -23.37 13.16
CA ASN A 130 -24.44 -22.80 14.41
C ASN A 130 -24.45 -21.27 14.35
N SER A 131 -24.26 -20.61 15.50
CA SER A 131 -24.04 -19.16 15.53
C SER A 131 -22.61 -18.84 15.10
N SER A 132 -22.48 -18.04 14.05
CA SER A 132 -21.20 -17.59 13.50
C SER A 132 -21.05 -16.08 13.61
N SER A 133 -19.81 -15.62 13.53
CA SER A 133 -19.49 -14.19 13.61
C SER A 133 -19.83 -13.50 12.30
N CYS A 134 -20.39 -12.30 12.37
CA CYS A 134 -20.80 -11.52 11.20
C CYS A 134 -20.69 -10.01 11.47
N PHE A 135 -20.70 -9.26 10.38
CA PHE A 135 -20.87 -7.81 10.37
C PHE A 135 -22.23 -7.46 9.80
N THR A 136 -22.92 -6.52 10.43
CA THR A 136 -24.23 -6.03 9.99
C THR A 136 -24.13 -4.62 9.43
N GLY A 137 -25.01 -4.31 8.48
CA GLY A 137 -25.05 -3.00 7.83
C GLY A 137 -24.10 -2.85 6.64
N ILE A 138 -23.46 -3.93 6.20
CA ILE A 138 -22.60 -3.96 5.02
C ILE A 138 -22.96 -5.09 4.08
N VAL A 139 -22.69 -4.90 2.80
CA VAL A 139 -22.78 -5.92 1.75
C VAL A 139 -21.47 -5.98 0.98
N LEU A 140 -21.13 -7.15 0.47
CA LEU A 140 -19.97 -7.33 -0.39
C LEU A 140 -20.37 -7.06 -1.85
N ARG A 141 -19.62 -6.17 -2.52
CA ARG A 141 -19.82 -5.91 -3.95
C ARG A 141 -19.26 -7.03 -4.80
N ASP A 142 -19.87 -7.27 -5.95
CA ASP A 142 -19.30 -8.22 -6.91
C ASP A 142 -18.05 -7.62 -7.58
N LEU A 143 -16.91 -8.26 -7.37
CA LEU A 143 -15.61 -7.85 -7.89
C LEU A 143 -15.48 -8.04 -9.41
N ASP A 144 -16.43 -8.71 -10.06
CA ASP A 144 -16.50 -8.87 -11.52
C ASP A 144 -17.36 -7.78 -12.22
N SER A 145 -17.91 -6.84 -11.46
CA SER A 145 -18.70 -5.74 -12.02
C SER A 145 -17.81 -4.72 -12.77
N GLU A 146 -18.25 -4.28 -13.96
CA GLU A 146 -17.50 -3.37 -14.85
C GLU A 146 -17.12 -2.02 -14.20
N GLU A 147 -17.78 -1.61 -13.12
CA GLU A 147 -17.44 -0.39 -12.35
C GLU A 147 -16.21 -0.57 -11.46
N VAL A 148 -16.00 -1.75 -10.86
CA VAL A 148 -14.88 -2.02 -9.94
C VAL A 148 -13.54 -2.12 -10.68
N VAL A 149 -13.56 -2.57 -11.94
CA VAL A 149 -12.35 -2.71 -12.78
C VAL A 149 -11.71 -1.36 -13.08
N GLN A 150 -12.49 -0.28 -13.17
CA GLN A 150 -11.96 1.08 -13.41
C GLN A 150 -11.20 1.65 -12.20
N ASP A 151 -11.58 1.26 -10.98
CA ASP A 151 -10.90 1.68 -9.74
C ASP A 151 -9.64 0.84 -9.45
N LEU A 152 -9.52 -0.34 -10.09
CA LEU A 152 -8.39 -1.26 -9.95
C LEU A 152 -7.27 -1.06 -11.00
N ASP A 153 -7.54 -0.35 -12.10
CA ASP A 153 -6.57 -0.01 -13.15
C ASP A 153 -5.91 1.36 -12.87
N ILE A 154 -4.92 1.41 -11.98
CA ILE A 154 -3.96 2.53 -11.82
C ILE A 154 -2.54 2.08 -12.16
#